data_AF-A0A5D2X6D3-F1
#
_entry.id   AF-A0A5D2X6D3-F1
#
_cell.length_a   1.000
_cell.length_b   1.000
_cell.length_c   1.000
_cell.angle_alpha   90.00
_cell.angle_beta   90.00
_cell.angle_gamma   90.00
#
_symmetry.space_group_name_H-M   'P 1'
#
loop_
_entity.id
_entity.type
_entity.pdbx_description
1 polymer ?
#
loop_
_entity_poly.entity_id
_entity_poly.type
_entity_poly.pdbx_seq_one_letter_code
_entity_poly.pdbx_strand_id
1 'polypeptide(L)'
;MDTLLHPSTSSMAKRPCPSSAENPMLPSSFSQMDNLLLSFLSLSDSSPPVSLDLSFDRLLESAPSDADQSLLIDRAHNLGSLLLRAANRSARKRASLHNSIAWALPPDLTIKVFSMLDSQSLCYAAATCSMFNKCAMDPLCYANINLTTVVPKVNNAVVSTMIQRAGKSFRSLKLGIVPGPTWSPGSCQPLVYSIRNSVDVSSFSWNDKKTRQGKESSILTRSCLYPLSGDNGAAGTLLRRLHLYNIERMDNASFCVALAACPSLLDLEIVGLHVELRQTLISVSSNCHLIERLFFESSKTGRDDSLKSPTCVDLVNNCPNISSLSLRGFKLQDYKVRILVKGFRKLKYADFSTSYSISGTFLRNLGSGFGGNLLEVLILRDCMHLKEVEVARFLTAVLAGDFKFLRYLDISNREGLASEGDWYQRSYNSSIIPLKQVLEVRPNICLLAEFPSEGCYIDIDHMFDSDVNSEISLPSQLSSHTSDGSLLMSSSESSYNSDQGSGNEEYQVSGFVIYEESSDEVDFLVV
;
A
#
# COMPACT_ATOMS: atom_id res chain seq x y z
N MET A 1 -13.61 -45.95 40.38
CA MET A 1 -12.92 -44.81 40.99
C MET A 1 -12.78 -43.77 39.90
N ASP A 2 -13.87 -43.04 39.70
CA ASP A 2 -14.01 -41.98 38.72
C ASP A 2 -13.45 -40.67 39.27
N THR A 3 -12.76 -39.90 38.43
CA THR A 3 -12.80 -38.43 38.53
C THR A 3 -12.47 -37.82 37.16
N LEU A 4 -13.56 -37.49 36.45
CA LEU A 4 -13.62 -36.54 35.33
C LEU A 4 -13.44 -35.11 35.89
N LEU A 5 -12.67 -34.27 35.19
CA LEU A 5 -12.66 -32.82 35.40
C LEU A 5 -12.99 -32.12 34.08
N HIS A 6 -14.25 -31.72 33.96
CA HIS A 6 -14.72 -30.67 33.05
C HIS A 6 -14.93 -29.36 33.85
N PRO A 7 -14.95 -28.19 33.18
CA PRO A 7 -14.69 -26.88 33.75
C PRO A 7 -15.92 -26.28 34.45
N SER A 8 -15.70 -25.71 35.63
CA SER A 8 -16.71 -24.96 36.38
C SER A 8 -16.88 -23.54 35.82
N THR A 9 -18.07 -23.29 35.29
CA THR A 9 -18.68 -21.98 35.05
C THR A 9 -18.65 -21.11 36.31
N SER A 10 -17.97 -19.96 36.25
CA SER A 10 -18.08 -18.90 37.27
C SER A 10 -19.00 -17.79 36.76
N SER A 11 -20.29 -17.94 37.07
CA SER A 11 -21.25 -16.86 37.11
C SER A 11 -20.93 -16.00 38.33
N MET A 12 -20.48 -14.76 38.13
CA MET A 12 -20.44 -13.75 39.19
C MET A 12 -21.55 -12.75 38.94
N ALA A 13 -22.71 -13.07 39.53
CA ALA A 13 -23.80 -12.15 39.76
C ALA A 13 -23.29 -10.88 40.48
N LYS A 14 -23.72 -9.71 39.99
CA LYS A 14 -23.57 -8.43 40.68
C LYS A 14 -24.20 -8.54 42.08
N ARG A 15 -23.38 -8.57 43.13
CA ARG A 15 -23.86 -8.27 44.49
C ARG A 15 -23.97 -6.75 44.66
N PRO A 16 -25.02 -6.25 45.32
CA PRO A 16 -25.12 -4.83 45.67
C PRO A 16 -24.06 -4.48 46.71
N CYS A 17 -23.38 -3.35 46.52
CA CYS A 17 -22.41 -2.81 47.46
C CYS A 17 -23.06 -2.57 48.83
N PRO A 18 -22.50 -3.07 49.95
CA PRO A 18 -22.82 -2.52 51.25
C PRO A 18 -22.15 -1.15 51.36
N SER A 19 -22.98 -0.13 51.45
CA SER A 19 -22.62 1.24 51.81
C SER A 19 -22.13 1.28 53.25
N SER A 20 -20.84 1.02 53.47
CA SER A 20 -20.09 1.40 54.67
C SER A 20 -18.63 0.96 54.53
N ALA A 21 -17.84 1.73 53.79
CA ALA A 21 -16.40 1.73 53.94
C ALA A 21 -16.05 2.88 54.88
N GLU A 22 -15.82 2.57 56.16
CA GLU A 22 -15.12 3.46 57.07
C GLU A 22 -13.74 3.76 56.45
N ASN A 23 -13.56 5.01 56.03
CA ASN A 23 -12.25 5.47 55.58
C ASN A 23 -11.32 5.61 56.79
N PRO A 24 -10.07 5.15 56.71
CA PRO A 24 -9.08 5.42 57.75
C PRO A 24 -8.82 6.95 57.80
N MET A 25 -9.33 7.56 58.87
CA MET A 25 -8.99 8.86 59.46
C MET A 25 -8.25 9.85 58.54
N LEU A 26 -9.02 10.61 57.75
CA LEU A 26 -8.52 11.81 57.08
C LEU A 26 -8.15 12.87 58.14
N PRO A 27 -7.04 13.62 57.99
CA PRO A 27 -6.65 14.68 58.94
C PRO A 27 -7.79 15.71 59.12
N SER A 28 -8.00 16.17 60.35
CA SER A 28 -9.07 17.11 60.74
C SER A 28 -9.09 18.41 59.92
N SER A 29 -7.96 18.81 59.34
CA SER A 29 -7.85 19.98 58.45
C SER A 29 -8.66 19.88 57.15
N PHE A 30 -8.87 18.66 56.63
CA PHE A 30 -9.68 18.46 55.41
C PHE A 30 -11.17 18.72 55.67
N SER A 31 -11.66 18.32 56.84
CA SER A 31 -13.08 18.52 57.22
C SER A 31 -13.47 20.01 57.36
N GLN A 32 -12.53 20.87 57.77
CA GLN A 32 -12.77 22.31 57.90
C GLN A 32 -12.87 23.00 56.53
N MET A 33 -12.00 22.62 55.58
CA MET A 33 -12.05 23.15 54.22
C MET A 33 -13.34 22.75 53.50
N ASP A 34 -13.79 21.51 53.68
CA ASP A 34 -15.04 21.02 53.09
C ASP A 34 -16.25 21.83 53.58
N ASN A 35 -16.31 22.14 54.88
CA ASN A 35 -17.38 22.95 55.47
C ASN A 35 -17.35 24.42 54.99
N LEU A 36 -16.16 25.02 54.88
CA LEU A 36 -16.00 26.38 54.33
C LEU A 36 -16.43 26.44 52.86
N LEU A 37 -16.03 25.45 52.07
CA LEU A 37 -16.40 25.37 50.66
C LEU A 37 -17.90 25.15 50.48
N LEU A 38 -18.51 24.28 51.28
CA LEU A 38 -19.96 24.03 51.25
C LEU A 38 -20.74 25.30 51.62
N SER A 39 -20.29 26.02 52.65
CA SER A 39 -20.87 27.31 53.05
C SER A 39 -20.76 28.32 51.90
N PHE A 40 -19.59 28.44 51.29
CA PHE A 40 -19.37 29.35 50.16
C PHE A 40 -20.27 29.02 48.95
N LEU A 41 -20.39 27.74 48.59
CA LEU A 41 -21.26 27.30 47.49
C LEU A 41 -22.75 27.56 47.77
N SER A 42 -23.19 27.42 49.03
CA SER A 42 -24.57 27.69 49.43
C SER A 42 -24.96 29.18 49.36
N LEU A 43 -23.98 30.10 49.38
CA LEU A 43 -24.22 31.53 49.20
C LEU A 43 -24.67 31.88 47.77
N SER A 44 -24.23 31.10 46.77
CA SER A 44 -24.61 31.30 45.37
C SER A 44 -26.10 31.09 45.10
N ASP A 45 -26.77 30.23 45.88
CA ASP A 45 -28.20 29.96 45.71
C ASP A 45 -29.11 31.00 46.42
N SER A 46 -28.53 31.83 47.30
CA SER A 46 -29.28 32.67 48.25
C SER A 46 -29.01 34.17 48.12
N SER A 47 -28.04 34.61 47.31
CA SER A 47 -27.68 36.02 47.18
C SER A 47 -27.40 36.45 45.71
N PRO A 48 -27.79 37.67 45.29
CA PRO A 48 -27.52 38.15 43.94
C PRO A 48 -26.00 38.30 43.71
N PRO A 49 -25.49 38.10 42.48
CA PRO A 49 -24.05 38.13 42.18
C PRO A 49 -23.33 39.41 42.63
N VAL A 50 -24.08 40.51 42.74
CA VAL A 50 -23.64 41.83 43.22
C VAL A 50 -23.03 41.79 44.63
N SER A 51 -23.39 40.83 45.50
CA SER A 51 -22.86 40.79 46.87
C SER A 51 -21.44 40.23 47.00
N LEU A 52 -21.01 39.38 46.06
CA LEU A 52 -19.65 38.84 46.06
C LEU A 52 -18.65 39.90 45.57
N ASP A 53 -18.99 40.59 44.47
CA ASP A 53 -18.17 41.65 43.87
C ASP A 53 -17.95 42.79 44.88
N LEU A 54 -19.01 43.31 45.50
CA LEU A 54 -18.92 44.34 46.53
C LEU A 54 -18.14 43.91 47.79
N SER A 55 -18.13 42.61 48.10
CA SER A 55 -17.35 42.11 49.24
C SER A 55 -15.88 41.97 48.90
N PHE A 56 -15.56 41.63 47.64
CA PHE A 56 -14.19 41.59 47.15
C PHE A 56 -13.60 43.00 47.00
N ASP A 57 -14.36 43.96 46.45
CA ASP A 57 -13.94 45.35 46.35
C ASP A 57 -13.62 45.96 47.73
N ARG A 58 -14.47 45.71 48.74
CA ARG A 58 -14.20 46.12 50.13
C ARG A 58 -12.93 45.49 50.71
N LEU A 59 -12.62 44.24 50.36
CA LEU A 59 -11.37 43.60 50.78
C LEU A 59 -10.15 44.24 50.12
N LEU A 60 -10.26 44.63 48.84
CA LEU A 60 -9.20 45.36 48.14
C LEU A 60 -8.99 46.76 48.74
N GLU A 61 -10.07 47.50 49.02
CA GLU A 61 -10.01 48.81 49.68
C GLU A 61 -9.43 48.75 51.10
N SER A 62 -9.59 47.61 51.79
CA SER A 62 -9.03 47.40 53.14
C SER A 62 -7.54 47.02 53.15
N ALA A 63 -6.95 46.71 51.99
CA ALA A 63 -5.56 46.32 51.89
C ALA A 63 -4.62 47.54 51.99
N PRO A 64 -3.49 47.45 52.72
CA PRO A 64 -2.68 48.60 53.08
C PRO A 64 -1.74 49.10 51.97
N SER A 65 -1.57 48.34 50.88
CA SER A 65 -0.71 48.71 49.75
C SER A 65 -1.21 48.14 48.42
N ASP A 66 -0.83 48.79 47.30
CA ASP A 66 -1.13 48.31 45.93
C ASP A 66 -0.55 46.93 45.63
N ALA A 67 0.60 46.60 46.26
CA ALA A 67 1.21 45.29 46.15
C ALA A 67 0.35 44.19 46.81
N ASP A 68 -0.25 44.50 47.97
CA ASP A 68 -1.15 43.58 48.67
C ASP A 68 -2.49 43.43 47.93
N GLN A 69 -3.01 44.50 47.32
CA GLN A 69 -4.18 44.44 46.44
C GLN A 69 -3.93 43.52 45.24
N SER A 70 -2.80 43.68 44.56
CA SER A 70 -2.41 42.83 43.43
C SER A 70 -2.32 41.36 43.85
N LEU A 71 -1.71 41.08 45.01
CA LEU A 71 -1.61 39.73 45.56
C LEU A 71 -2.98 39.13 45.90
N LEU A 72 -3.92 39.92 46.41
CA LEU A 72 -5.30 39.48 46.68
C LEU A 72 -6.05 39.14 45.40
N ILE A 73 -5.91 39.95 44.35
CA ILE A 73 -6.47 39.70 43.01
C ILE A 73 -5.92 38.37 42.45
N ASP A 74 -4.60 38.19 42.48
CA ASP A 74 -3.98 36.96 42.00
C ASP A 74 -4.45 35.72 42.78
N ARG A 75 -4.58 35.83 44.11
CA ARG A 75 -5.09 34.75 44.95
C ARG A 75 -6.54 34.41 44.63
N ALA A 76 -7.41 35.41 44.48
CA ALA A 76 -8.82 35.21 44.15
C ALA A 76 -8.98 34.58 42.76
N HIS A 77 -8.26 35.10 41.76
CA HIS A 77 -8.25 34.54 40.41
C HIS A 77 -7.74 33.09 40.39
N ASN A 78 -6.64 32.82 41.10
CA ASN A 78 -6.11 31.46 41.21
C ASN A 78 -7.10 30.51 41.88
N LEU A 79 -7.70 30.90 43.00
CA LEU A 79 -8.69 30.10 43.72
C LEU A 79 -9.93 29.82 42.86
N GLY A 80 -10.50 30.86 42.23
CA GLY A 80 -11.64 30.74 41.32
C GLY A 80 -11.35 29.81 40.13
N SER A 81 -10.16 29.94 39.53
CA SER A 81 -9.74 29.07 38.42
C SER A 81 -9.59 27.61 38.85
N LEU A 82 -9.07 27.34 40.06
CA LEU A 82 -8.95 25.99 40.61
C LEU A 82 -10.31 25.38 40.90
N LEU A 83 -11.21 26.14 41.53
CA LEU A 83 -12.57 25.70 41.83
C LEU A 83 -13.36 25.40 40.54
N LEU A 84 -13.27 26.26 39.54
CA LEU A 84 -13.89 26.05 38.22
C LEU A 84 -13.36 24.77 37.56
N ARG A 85 -12.03 24.54 37.56
CA ARG A 85 -11.44 23.31 37.04
C ARG A 85 -11.93 22.07 37.80
N ALA A 86 -12.04 22.16 39.12
CA ALA A 86 -12.53 21.07 39.97
C ALA A 86 -14.00 20.76 39.69
N ALA A 87 -14.87 21.77 39.64
CA ALA A 87 -16.28 21.64 39.29
C ALA A 87 -16.47 21.00 37.90
N ASN A 88 -15.78 21.52 36.87
CA ASN A 88 -15.81 20.97 35.52
C ASN A 88 -15.30 19.52 35.45
N ARG A 89 -14.25 19.17 36.22
CA ARG A 89 -13.78 17.78 36.33
C ARG A 89 -14.85 16.88 36.94
N SER A 90 -15.51 17.32 38.00
CA SER A 90 -16.56 16.57 38.70
C SER A 90 -17.82 16.40 37.83
N ALA A 91 -18.25 17.46 37.13
CA ALA A 91 -19.36 17.40 36.17
C ALA A 91 -19.10 16.38 35.06
N ARG A 92 -17.89 16.39 34.45
CA ARG A 92 -17.49 15.41 33.43
C ARG A 92 -17.46 13.97 33.96
N LYS A 93 -17.02 13.75 35.21
CA LYS A 93 -17.06 12.42 35.85
C LYS A 93 -18.49 11.93 36.02
N ARG A 94 -19.40 12.80 36.48
CA ARG A 94 -20.83 12.46 36.63
C ARG A 94 -21.49 12.14 35.29
N ALA A 95 -21.25 12.95 34.25
CA ALA A 95 -21.75 12.69 32.90
C ALA A 95 -21.21 11.37 32.33
N SER A 96 -19.92 11.06 32.56
CA SER A 96 -19.32 9.77 32.17
C SER A 96 -20.03 8.58 32.81
N LEU A 97 -20.32 8.66 34.12
CA LEU A 97 -21.03 7.62 34.85
C LEU A 97 -22.46 7.45 34.33
N HIS A 98 -23.18 8.56 34.13
CA HIS A 98 -24.52 8.53 33.54
C HIS A 98 -24.51 7.86 32.16
N ASN A 99 -23.58 8.24 31.28
CA ASN A 99 -23.45 7.62 29.97
C ASN A 99 -23.17 6.12 30.08
N SER A 100 -22.33 5.68 31.01
CA SER A 100 -22.06 4.24 31.21
C SER A 100 -23.26 3.43 31.73
N ILE A 101 -24.21 4.08 32.42
CA ILE A 101 -25.43 3.44 32.92
C ILE A 101 -26.51 3.42 31.83
N ALA A 102 -26.64 4.51 31.08
CA ALA A 102 -27.64 4.65 30.02
C ALA A 102 -27.24 3.91 28.73
N TRP A 103 -25.94 3.68 28.51
CA TRP A 103 -25.45 2.96 27.35
C TRP A 103 -25.81 1.48 27.42
N ALA A 104 -26.47 0.99 26.37
CA ALA A 104 -27.04 -0.36 26.36
C ALA A 104 -25.99 -1.47 26.36
N LEU A 105 -24.77 -1.20 25.87
CA LEU A 105 -23.73 -2.21 25.71
C LEU A 105 -22.71 -2.14 26.87
N PRO A 106 -22.23 -3.29 27.38
CA PRO A 106 -21.08 -3.30 28.27
C PRO A 106 -19.81 -2.80 27.55
N PRO A 107 -18.78 -2.39 28.30
CA PRO A 107 -17.53 -1.88 27.74
C PRO A 107 -16.88 -2.83 26.71
N ASP A 108 -16.86 -4.13 27.00
CA ASP A 108 -16.21 -5.13 26.13
C ASP A 108 -16.91 -5.25 24.76
N LEU A 109 -18.25 -5.23 24.75
CA LEU A 109 -19.02 -5.24 23.50
C LEU A 109 -18.89 -3.91 22.76
N THR A 110 -18.81 -2.79 23.49
CA THR A 110 -18.56 -1.47 22.88
C THR A 110 -17.18 -1.41 22.22
N ILE A 111 -16.13 -1.92 22.88
CA ILE A 111 -14.79 -2.06 22.32
C ILE A 111 -14.81 -2.96 21.08
N LYS A 112 -15.55 -4.08 21.14
CA LYS A 112 -15.68 -4.97 19.99
C LYS A 112 -16.31 -4.27 18.79
N VAL A 113 -17.38 -3.50 19.00
CA VAL A 113 -17.99 -2.67 17.94
C VAL A 113 -16.98 -1.64 17.42
N PHE A 114 -16.27 -0.94 18.31
CA PHE A 114 -15.28 0.07 17.92
C PHE A 114 -14.10 -0.52 17.13
N SER A 115 -13.70 -1.76 17.42
CA SER A 115 -12.67 -2.48 16.66
C SER A 115 -13.07 -2.82 15.21
N MET A 116 -14.35 -2.64 14.87
CA MET A 116 -14.87 -2.82 13.51
C MET A 116 -15.06 -1.49 12.77
N LEU A 117 -14.85 -0.35 13.44
CA LEU A 117 -14.91 0.97 12.82
C LEU A 117 -13.64 1.25 12.00
N ASP A 118 -13.78 2.02 10.93
CA ASP A 118 -12.63 2.59 10.26
C ASP A 118 -11.92 3.64 11.15
N SER A 119 -10.67 3.95 10.82
CA SER A 119 -9.83 4.86 11.61
C SER A 119 -10.49 6.23 11.85
N GLN A 120 -11.23 6.76 10.88
CA GLN A 120 -11.87 8.07 10.99
C GLN A 120 -13.11 8.00 11.88
N SER A 121 -13.97 7.00 11.68
CA SER A 121 -15.14 6.75 12.52
C SER A 121 -14.75 6.49 13.99
N LEU A 122 -13.65 5.77 14.22
CA LEU A 122 -13.12 5.56 15.58
C LEU A 122 -12.71 6.89 16.24
N CYS A 123 -12.12 7.83 15.49
CA CYS A 123 -11.76 9.15 16.01
C CYS A 123 -13.01 9.97 16.38
N TYR A 124 -14.08 9.91 15.57
CA TYR A 124 -15.34 10.56 15.90
C TYR A 124 -16.02 9.94 17.13
N ALA A 125 -16.01 8.60 17.24
CA ALA A 125 -16.50 7.91 18.42
C ALA A 125 -15.73 8.35 19.68
N ALA A 126 -14.39 8.38 19.61
CA ALA A 126 -13.55 8.85 20.71
C ALA A 126 -13.83 10.30 21.13
N ALA A 127 -14.18 11.17 20.18
CA ALA A 127 -14.51 12.58 20.45
C ALA A 127 -15.91 12.80 21.03
N THR A 128 -16.81 11.81 20.98
CA THR A 128 -18.23 11.96 21.35
C THR A 128 -18.42 12.17 22.85
N CYS A 129 -17.80 11.33 23.68
CA CYS A 129 -17.85 11.46 25.14
C CYS A 129 -16.68 10.74 25.81
N SER A 130 -16.45 11.02 27.09
CA SER A 130 -15.35 10.42 27.86
C SER A 130 -15.45 8.89 28.03
N MET A 131 -16.67 8.32 28.01
CA MET A 131 -16.86 6.87 28.03
C MET A 131 -16.41 6.24 26.71
N PHE A 132 -16.86 6.79 25.57
CA PHE A 132 -16.40 6.31 24.26
C PHE A 132 -14.92 6.53 24.06
N ASN A 133 -14.36 7.65 24.52
CA ASN A 133 -12.91 7.86 24.48
C ASN A 133 -12.17 6.72 25.20
N LYS A 134 -12.61 6.29 26.39
CA LYS A 134 -11.99 5.16 27.09
C LYS A 134 -12.07 3.85 26.30
N CYS A 135 -13.24 3.53 25.72
CA CYS A 135 -13.39 2.34 24.90
C CYS A 135 -12.56 2.41 23.60
N ALA A 136 -12.51 3.57 22.95
CA ALA A 136 -11.80 3.78 21.69
C ALA A 136 -10.28 3.84 21.86
N MET A 137 -9.77 4.01 23.08
CA MET A 137 -8.34 3.91 23.39
C MET A 137 -7.89 2.47 23.64
N ASP A 138 -8.79 1.48 23.60
CA ASP A 138 -8.41 0.08 23.74
C ASP A 138 -7.53 -0.38 22.56
N PRO A 139 -6.42 -1.12 22.80
CA PRO A 139 -5.53 -1.58 21.74
C PRO A 139 -6.21 -2.40 20.62
N LEU A 140 -7.29 -3.13 20.93
CA LEU A 140 -8.05 -3.89 19.93
C LEU A 140 -8.66 -2.98 18.86
N CYS A 141 -8.98 -1.72 19.19
CA CYS A 141 -9.51 -0.76 18.24
C CYS A 141 -8.50 -0.33 17.17
N TYR A 142 -7.21 -0.55 17.41
CA TYR A 142 -6.12 -0.21 16.51
C TYR A 142 -5.46 -1.44 15.89
N ALA A 143 -6.08 -2.62 15.99
CA ALA A 143 -5.54 -3.85 15.41
C ALA A 143 -5.38 -3.75 13.88
N ASN A 144 -6.31 -3.06 13.22
CA ASN A 144 -6.31 -2.87 11.77
C ASN A 144 -6.36 -1.37 11.46
N ILE A 145 -5.21 -0.79 11.13
CA ILE A 145 -5.09 0.64 10.84
C ILE A 145 -5.09 0.84 9.33
N ASN A 146 -6.07 1.62 8.85
CA ASN A 146 -6.10 2.11 7.48
C ASN A 146 -5.94 3.63 7.47
N LEU A 147 -4.85 4.11 6.88
CA LEU A 147 -4.51 5.52 6.72
C LEU A 147 -4.25 5.86 5.24
N THR A 148 -4.87 5.11 4.32
CA THR A 148 -4.86 5.46 2.90
C THR A 148 -5.74 6.68 2.66
N THR A 149 -5.22 7.66 1.93
CA THR A 149 -5.94 8.92 1.65
C THR A 149 -5.78 9.31 0.18
N VAL A 150 -6.74 10.06 -0.37
CA VAL A 150 -6.61 10.62 -1.74
C VAL A 150 -5.61 11.78 -1.78
N VAL A 151 -5.47 12.50 -0.66
CA VAL A 151 -4.59 13.67 -0.52
C VAL A 151 -3.66 13.43 0.67
N PRO A 152 -2.36 13.74 0.59
CA PRO A 152 -1.45 13.60 1.72
C PRO A 152 -1.96 14.42 2.90
N LYS A 153 -2.42 13.73 3.97
CA LYS A 153 -2.83 14.35 5.25
C LYS A 153 -2.16 13.72 6.46
N VAL A 154 -1.70 12.47 6.33
CA VAL A 154 -1.20 11.66 7.43
C VAL A 154 0.31 11.81 7.56
N ASN A 155 0.79 12.13 8.76
CA ASN A 155 2.22 12.25 9.06
C ASN A 155 2.78 11.08 9.86
N ASN A 156 4.11 11.00 9.91
CA ASN A 156 4.81 9.93 10.63
C ASN A 156 4.44 9.90 12.13
N ALA A 157 4.11 11.03 12.75
CA ALA A 157 3.72 11.10 14.15
C ALA A 157 2.36 10.45 14.40
N VAL A 158 1.38 10.63 13.49
CA VAL A 158 0.08 9.95 13.53
C VAL A 158 0.28 8.44 13.40
N VAL A 159 1.07 8.00 12.42
CA VAL A 159 1.38 6.58 12.22
C VAL A 159 2.01 5.98 13.47
N SER A 160 3.04 6.64 14.02
CA SER A 160 3.70 6.22 15.26
C SER A 160 2.75 6.11 16.44
N THR A 161 1.93 7.14 16.65
CA THR A 161 0.95 7.15 17.76
C THR A 161 -0.05 6.01 17.62
N MET A 162 -0.54 5.73 16.41
CA MET A 162 -1.51 4.66 16.18
C MET A 162 -0.90 3.27 16.37
N ILE A 163 0.33 3.05 15.89
CA ILE A 163 1.07 1.79 16.12
C ILE A 163 1.32 1.57 17.61
N GLN A 164 1.74 2.61 18.33
CA GLN A 164 1.95 2.54 19.78
C GLN A 164 0.66 2.23 20.55
N ARG A 165 -0.47 2.81 20.14
CA ARG A 165 -1.79 2.49 20.73
C ARG A 165 -2.21 1.06 20.48
N ALA A 166 -1.92 0.52 19.30
CA ALA A 166 -2.23 -0.88 18.96
C ALA A 166 -1.40 -1.87 19.79
N GLY A 167 -0.14 -1.53 20.07
CA GLY A 167 0.77 -2.38 20.85
C GLY A 167 0.77 -3.84 20.34
N LYS A 168 0.49 -4.78 21.25
CA LYS A 168 0.45 -6.23 20.93
C LYS A 168 -0.80 -6.67 20.16
N SER A 169 -1.76 -5.79 19.94
CA SER A 169 -2.96 -6.10 19.17
C SER A 169 -2.79 -5.78 17.68
N PHE A 170 -1.65 -5.20 17.28
CA PHE A 170 -1.43 -4.74 15.91
C PHE A 170 -1.34 -5.89 14.90
N ARG A 171 -2.13 -5.83 13.83
CA ARG A 171 -2.27 -6.90 12.81
C ARG A 171 -2.16 -6.41 11.37
N SER A 172 -2.70 -5.24 11.06
CA SER A 172 -2.76 -4.74 9.68
C SER A 172 -2.44 -3.26 9.61
N LEU A 173 -1.63 -2.88 8.63
CA LEU A 173 -1.28 -1.50 8.34
C LEU A 173 -1.47 -1.21 6.86
N LYS A 174 -2.24 -0.16 6.53
CA LYS A 174 -2.30 0.41 5.18
C LYS A 174 -1.93 1.89 5.23
N LEU A 175 -0.91 2.29 4.47
CA LEU A 175 -0.39 3.65 4.45
C LEU A 175 -0.24 4.17 3.03
N GLY A 176 -0.46 5.47 2.87
CA GLY A 176 -0.05 6.19 1.67
C GLY A 176 -1.20 6.76 0.87
N ILE A 177 -0.90 7.12 -0.38
CA ILE A 177 -1.85 7.82 -1.24
C ILE A 177 -2.45 6.81 -2.22
N VAL A 178 -3.76 6.61 -2.13
CA VAL A 178 -4.50 5.80 -3.10
C VAL A 178 -5.31 6.78 -3.94
N PRO A 179 -5.05 6.88 -5.26
CA PRO A 179 -5.87 7.69 -6.15
C PRO A 179 -7.33 7.28 -5.98
N GLY A 180 -8.21 8.23 -5.65
CA GLY A 180 -9.63 7.95 -5.53
C GLY A 180 -10.18 7.46 -6.88
N PRO A 181 -11.27 6.68 -6.90
CA PRO A 181 -11.95 6.38 -8.15
C PRO A 181 -12.39 7.70 -8.77
N THR A 182 -11.83 8.06 -9.91
CA THR A 182 -12.39 9.12 -10.76
C THR A 182 -13.75 8.63 -11.21
N TRP A 183 -14.82 9.03 -10.51
CA TRP A 183 -16.19 8.75 -10.90
C TRP A 183 -16.48 9.47 -12.22
N SER A 184 -16.36 8.72 -13.32
CA SER A 184 -17.02 9.01 -14.58
C SER A 184 -17.68 7.71 -15.05
N PRO A 185 -19.02 7.59 -14.99
CA PRO A 185 -19.71 6.44 -15.55
C PRO A 185 -19.76 6.57 -17.08
N GLY A 186 -19.20 5.60 -17.79
CA GLY A 186 -19.47 5.43 -19.23
C GLY A 186 -18.34 5.74 -20.21
N SER A 187 -17.07 5.66 -19.82
CA SER A 187 -15.97 5.64 -20.78
C SER A 187 -14.87 4.73 -20.24
N CYS A 188 -14.48 3.73 -21.03
CA CYS A 188 -13.20 3.05 -20.86
C CYS A 188 -12.09 4.11 -21.03
N GLN A 189 -11.83 4.88 -19.99
CA GLN A 189 -10.74 5.84 -20.02
C GLN A 189 -9.42 5.14 -19.76
N PRO A 190 -8.37 5.52 -20.51
CA PRO A 190 -7.11 4.82 -20.48
C PRO A 190 -6.45 5.09 -19.12
N LEU A 191 -5.88 4.05 -18.51
CA LEU A 191 -4.72 4.26 -17.64
C LEU A 191 -3.64 4.91 -18.51
N VAL A 192 -3.57 6.24 -18.47
CA VAL A 192 -2.52 7.03 -19.10
C VAL A 192 -1.26 6.79 -18.28
N TYR A 193 -0.55 5.72 -18.62
CA TYR A 193 0.84 5.57 -18.25
C TYR A 193 1.62 6.58 -19.09
N SER A 194 2.00 7.70 -18.49
CA SER A 194 2.94 8.63 -19.12
C SER A 194 4.31 7.96 -19.16
N ILE A 195 4.59 7.29 -20.27
CA ILE A 195 5.95 6.92 -20.67
C ILE A 195 6.66 8.25 -20.95
N ARG A 196 7.26 8.86 -19.92
CA ARG A 196 8.30 9.86 -20.15
C ARG A 196 9.53 9.12 -20.66
N ASN A 197 9.67 9.11 -21.98
CA ASN A 197 10.93 8.79 -22.66
C ASN A 197 12.04 9.66 -22.07
N SER A 198 13.06 9.01 -21.53
CA SER A 198 14.33 9.61 -21.18
C SER A 198 15.21 9.63 -22.42
N VAL A 199 15.42 10.83 -22.96
CA VAL A 199 16.61 11.12 -23.77
C VAL A 199 17.34 12.24 -23.05
N ASP A 200 18.63 12.03 -22.88
CA ASP A 200 19.55 12.85 -22.10
C ASP A 200 19.48 14.34 -22.44
N VAL A 201 19.20 15.16 -21.44
CA VAL A 201 19.89 16.44 -21.26
C VAL A 201 20.23 16.57 -19.79
N SER A 202 21.51 16.37 -19.51
CA SER A 202 22.18 16.81 -18.30
C SER A 202 22.00 18.32 -18.11
N SER A 203 21.07 18.73 -17.26
CA SER A 203 21.14 20.00 -16.54
C SER A 203 20.20 19.99 -15.34
N PHE A 204 20.76 19.65 -14.18
CA PHE A 204 20.17 20.03 -12.90
C PHE A 204 20.22 21.56 -12.79
N SER A 205 19.07 22.23 -12.82
CA SER A 205 18.95 23.61 -12.37
C SER A 205 17.88 23.72 -11.29
N TRP A 206 18.34 23.70 -10.03
CA TRP A 206 17.56 24.13 -8.88
C TRP A 206 17.43 25.66 -8.94
N ASN A 207 16.40 26.17 -9.62
CA ASN A 207 15.83 27.50 -9.34
C ASN A 207 14.57 27.72 -10.17
N ASP A 208 13.41 27.40 -9.58
CA ASP A 208 12.23 28.21 -9.81
C ASP A 208 11.71 28.69 -8.46
N LYS A 209 12.06 29.93 -8.14
CA LYS A 209 11.59 30.65 -6.96
C LYS A 209 10.22 31.23 -7.27
N LYS A 210 9.25 30.68 -6.54
CA LYS A 210 7.98 31.27 -6.06
C LYS A 210 6.79 31.27 -7.03
N THR A 211 5.93 30.28 -6.83
CA THR A 211 4.63 30.58 -6.23
C THR A 211 4.71 30.30 -4.72
N ARG A 212 4.47 31.33 -3.92
CA ARG A 212 4.47 31.24 -2.45
C ARG A 212 3.06 30.86 -1.96
N GLN A 213 2.78 29.57 -1.86
CA GLN A 213 1.92 28.97 -0.84
C GLN A 213 1.93 27.44 -1.01
N GLY A 214 2.25 26.71 0.07
CA GLY A 214 2.12 25.25 0.10
C GLY A 214 3.26 24.48 -0.57
N LYS A 215 4.47 24.55 -0.03
CA LYS A 215 5.52 23.57 -0.32
C LYS A 215 5.01 22.22 0.19
N GLU A 216 4.43 21.40 -0.68
CA GLU A 216 3.91 20.07 -0.35
C GLU A 216 5.07 19.23 0.20
N SER A 217 5.18 19.21 1.52
CA SER A 217 6.05 18.31 2.21
C SER A 217 5.33 16.97 2.17
N SER A 218 5.90 16.00 1.46
CA SER A 218 5.47 14.61 1.56
C SER A 218 5.30 14.27 3.04
N ILE A 219 4.06 14.09 3.48
CA ILE A 219 3.75 14.05 4.90
C ILE A 219 4.26 12.73 5.51
N LEU A 220 4.31 11.67 4.70
CA LEU A 220 5.00 10.43 4.99
C LEU A 220 6.42 10.43 4.42
N THR A 221 7.38 9.93 5.21
CA THR A 221 8.78 9.76 4.80
C THR A 221 9.29 8.38 5.19
N ARG A 222 10.55 8.08 4.87
CA ARG A 222 11.25 6.84 5.26
C ARG A 222 11.11 6.43 6.74
N SER A 223 10.87 7.37 7.66
CA SER A 223 10.69 7.05 9.08
C SER A 223 9.26 6.67 9.49
N CYS A 224 8.29 6.65 8.56
CA CYS A 224 6.91 6.25 8.89
C CYS A 224 6.78 4.82 9.41
N LEU A 225 7.72 3.93 9.08
CA LEU A 225 7.74 2.53 9.51
C LEU A 225 8.67 2.23 10.69
N TYR A 226 9.44 3.22 11.16
CA TYR A 226 10.32 3.07 12.32
C TYR A 226 9.63 2.51 13.58
N PRO A 227 8.36 2.86 13.89
CA PRO A 227 7.65 2.32 15.04
C PRO A 227 7.45 0.79 15.00
N LEU A 228 7.57 0.14 13.84
CA LEU A 228 7.48 -1.32 13.73
C LEU A 228 8.65 -2.03 14.42
N SER A 229 9.83 -1.39 14.39
CA SER A 229 11.05 -1.85 15.05
C SER A 229 11.19 -1.32 16.48
N GLY A 230 10.32 -0.40 16.91
CA GLY A 230 10.28 0.16 18.27
C GLY A 230 9.77 -0.83 19.32
N ASP A 231 10.02 -0.55 20.60
CA ASP A 231 9.56 -1.35 21.76
C ASP A 231 9.84 -2.87 21.61
N ASN A 232 11.12 -3.22 21.40
CA ASN A 232 11.58 -4.60 21.13
C ASN A 232 10.92 -5.26 19.90
N GLY A 233 10.37 -4.49 18.96
CA GLY A 233 9.70 -5.00 17.76
C GLY A 233 8.34 -5.65 18.03
N ALA A 234 7.73 -5.41 19.20
CA ALA A 234 6.47 -6.06 19.56
C ALA A 234 5.32 -5.77 18.57
N ALA A 235 5.28 -4.56 18.01
CA ALA A 235 4.30 -4.20 17.00
C ALA A 235 4.57 -4.89 15.66
N GLY A 236 5.81 -4.86 15.16
CA GLY A 236 6.20 -5.50 13.90
C GLY A 236 6.03 -7.01 13.93
N THR A 237 6.42 -7.66 15.03
CA THR A 237 6.37 -9.14 15.16
C THR A 237 4.99 -9.74 15.02
N LEU A 238 3.92 -8.99 15.29
CA LEU A 238 2.53 -9.45 15.22
C LEU A 238 1.80 -8.98 13.97
N LEU A 239 2.42 -8.11 13.18
CA LEU A 239 1.90 -7.59 11.92
C LEU A 239 1.78 -8.71 10.90
N ARG A 240 0.58 -8.87 10.34
CA ARG A 240 0.25 -9.86 9.32
C ARG A 240 0.05 -9.25 7.94
N ARG A 241 -0.30 -7.96 7.86
CA ARG A 241 -0.55 -7.26 6.61
C ARG A 241 0.11 -5.89 6.58
N LEU A 242 0.87 -5.61 5.53
CA LEU A 242 1.52 -4.32 5.29
C LEU A 242 1.27 -3.87 3.86
N HIS A 243 0.49 -2.80 3.69
CA HIS A 243 0.17 -2.22 2.38
C HIS A 243 0.68 -0.78 2.30
N LEU A 244 1.49 -0.48 1.30
CA LEU A 244 2.16 0.82 1.12
C LEU A 244 1.90 1.37 -0.28
N TYR A 245 1.41 2.61 -0.35
CA TYR A 245 0.98 3.24 -1.60
C TYR A 245 1.64 4.60 -1.81
N ASN A 246 2.39 4.77 -2.90
CA ASN A 246 2.88 6.07 -3.39
C ASN A 246 3.59 6.93 -2.34
N ILE A 247 4.43 6.33 -1.49
CA ILE A 247 5.25 7.03 -0.50
C ILE A 247 6.58 7.43 -1.16
N GLU A 248 6.62 8.61 -1.76
CA GLU A 248 7.76 9.09 -2.55
C GLU A 248 9.11 9.09 -1.80
N ARG A 249 9.09 9.44 -0.51
CA ARG A 249 10.30 9.57 0.32
C ARG A 249 10.64 8.29 1.09
N MET A 250 10.23 7.12 0.61
CA MET A 250 10.65 5.83 1.16
C MET A 250 11.96 5.38 0.50
N ASP A 251 12.90 4.85 1.29
CA ASP A 251 14.17 4.30 0.80
C ASP A 251 14.30 2.79 1.12
N ASN A 252 15.17 2.10 0.36
CA ASN A 252 15.41 0.66 0.52
C ASN A 252 15.84 0.30 1.95
N ALA A 253 16.75 1.10 2.55
CA ALA A 253 17.30 0.81 3.86
C ALA A 253 16.22 0.81 4.96
N SER A 254 15.40 1.86 5.02
CA SER A 254 14.35 1.96 6.04
C SER A 254 13.27 0.91 5.83
N PHE A 255 12.96 0.60 4.56
CA PHE A 255 11.97 -0.42 4.24
C PHE A 255 12.45 -1.84 4.59
N CYS A 256 13.71 -2.19 4.30
CA CYS A 256 14.27 -3.48 4.70
C CYS A 256 14.34 -3.65 6.22
N VAL A 257 14.64 -2.60 6.98
CA VAL A 257 14.60 -2.63 8.45
C VAL A 257 13.18 -2.88 8.95
N ALA A 258 12.18 -2.27 8.32
CA ALA A 258 10.77 -2.50 8.65
C ALA A 258 10.35 -3.95 8.37
N LEU A 259 10.75 -4.52 7.24
CA LEU A 259 10.49 -5.94 6.90
C LEU A 259 11.19 -6.90 7.86
N ALA A 260 12.42 -6.60 8.28
CA ALA A 260 13.14 -7.39 9.27
C ALA A 260 12.42 -7.43 10.63
N ALA A 261 11.67 -6.37 10.97
CA ALA A 261 10.86 -6.33 12.19
C ALA A 261 9.52 -7.10 12.06
N CYS A 262 9.15 -7.60 10.88
CA CYS A 262 7.84 -8.20 10.60
C CYS A 262 7.91 -9.68 10.16
N PRO A 263 8.39 -10.62 11.01
CA PRO A 263 8.49 -12.04 10.65
C PRO A 263 7.15 -12.75 10.43
N SER A 264 6.06 -12.24 11.00
CA SER A 264 4.72 -12.84 10.89
C SER A 264 3.90 -12.34 9.69
N LEU A 265 4.54 -11.66 8.74
CA LEU A 265 3.86 -11.03 7.61
C LEU A 265 3.32 -12.10 6.64
N LEU A 266 2.03 -12.01 6.33
CA LEU A 266 1.32 -12.90 5.40
C LEU A 266 1.02 -12.20 4.07
N ASP A 267 0.78 -10.89 4.10
CA ASP A 267 0.30 -10.09 2.97
C ASP A 267 1.08 -8.79 2.86
N LEU A 268 1.90 -8.67 1.81
CA LEU A 268 2.68 -7.48 1.49
C LEU A 268 2.21 -6.90 0.16
N GLU A 269 1.83 -5.62 0.18
CA GLU A 269 1.42 -4.87 -1.01
C GLU A 269 2.22 -3.57 -1.09
N ILE A 270 2.91 -3.40 -2.21
CA ILE A 270 3.76 -2.25 -2.48
C ILE A 270 3.35 -1.68 -3.83
N VAL A 271 2.91 -0.43 -3.85
CA VAL A 271 2.50 0.26 -5.07
C VAL A 271 3.21 1.60 -5.14
N GLY A 272 3.95 1.83 -6.23
CA GLY A 272 4.48 3.15 -6.53
C GLY A 272 5.56 3.65 -5.56
N LEU A 273 6.29 2.74 -4.91
CA LEU A 273 7.47 3.12 -4.11
C LEU A 273 8.73 3.21 -4.99
N HIS A 274 9.66 4.09 -4.61
CA HIS A 274 11.00 4.20 -5.21
C HIS A 274 12.00 3.28 -4.49
N VAL A 275 11.71 1.98 -4.47
CA VAL A 275 12.57 0.94 -3.88
C VAL A 275 12.91 -0.11 -4.95
N GLU A 276 14.06 -0.77 -4.81
CA GLU A 276 14.56 -1.74 -5.78
C GLU A 276 13.92 -3.10 -5.55
N LEU A 277 13.54 -3.77 -6.64
CA LEU A 277 12.94 -5.10 -6.58
C LEU A 277 13.88 -6.11 -5.92
N ARG A 278 15.14 -6.16 -6.34
CA ARG A 278 16.12 -7.13 -5.81
C ARG A 278 16.27 -7.00 -4.29
N GLN A 279 16.49 -5.78 -3.80
CA GLN A 279 16.76 -5.56 -2.38
C GLN A 279 15.52 -5.89 -1.52
N THR A 280 14.34 -5.56 -2.03
CA THR A 280 13.06 -5.93 -1.39
C THR A 280 12.91 -7.44 -1.30
N LEU A 281 13.13 -8.18 -2.39
CA LEU A 281 12.97 -9.63 -2.40
C LEU A 281 14.01 -10.34 -1.52
N ILE A 282 15.25 -9.85 -1.46
CA ILE A 282 16.27 -10.36 -0.51
C ILE A 282 15.78 -10.17 0.94
N SER A 283 15.20 -9.02 1.26
CA SER A 283 14.70 -8.75 2.61
C SER A 283 13.48 -9.61 2.95
N VAL A 284 12.55 -9.80 2.02
CA VAL A 284 11.39 -10.69 2.19
C VAL A 284 11.85 -12.14 2.39
N SER A 285 12.74 -12.65 1.53
CA SER A 285 13.23 -14.03 1.63
C SER A 285 14.00 -14.29 2.93
N SER A 286 14.67 -13.27 3.49
CA SER A 286 15.48 -13.44 4.70
C SER A 286 14.68 -13.29 6.00
N ASN A 287 13.52 -12.61 5.97
CA ASN A 287 12.81 -12.24 7.20
C ASN A 287 11.34 -12.67 7.25
N CYS A 288 10.66 -12.79 6.10
CA CYS A 288 9.21 -12.96 6.00
C CYS A 288 8.83 -14.36 5.46
N HIS A 289 9.16 -15.42 6.20
CA HIS A 289 8.96 -16.81 5.74
C HIS A 289 7.50 -17.26 5.67
N LEU A 290 6.59 -16.55 6.35
CA LEU A 290 5.15 -16.85 6.39
C LEU A 290 4.35 -16.19 5.27
N ILE A 291 5.01 -15.44 4.37
CA ILE A 291 4.31 -14.67 3.34
C ILE A 291 3.52 -15.59 2.39
N GLU A 292 2.25 -15.22 2.17
CA GLU A 292 1.30 -15.93 1.30
C GLU A 292 0.96 -15.09 0.06
N ARG A 293 0.90 -13.77 0.21
CA ARG A 293 0.62 -12.80 -0.86
C ARG A 293 1.71 -11.75 -0.92
N LEU A 294 2.33 -11.64 -2.09
CA LEU A 294 3.28 -10.59 -2.42
C LEU A 294 2.81 -9.84 -3.66
N PHE A 295 2.47 -8.57 -3.51
CA PHE A 295 2.14 -7.67 -4.59
C PHE A 295 3.13 -6.52 -4.62
N PHE A 296 3.79 -6.33 -5.75
CA PHE A 296 4.72 -5.23 -5.97
C PHE A 296 4.50 -4.64 -7.36
N GLU A 297 4.12 -3.37 -7.40
CA GLU A 297 4.02 -2.56 -8.60
C GLU A 297 5.08 -1.44 -8.57
N SER A 298 5.90 -1.40 -9.62
CA SER A 298 6.96 -0.41 -9.78
C SER A 298 6.40 1.01 -9.88
N SER A 299 7.09 1.98 -9.29
CA SER A 299 6.82 3.42 -9.49
C SER A 299 7.18 3.92 -10.90
N LYS A 300 8.09 3.24 -11.59
CA LYS A 300 8.51 3.56 -12.96
C LYS A 300 8.61 2.28 -13.76
N THR A 301 7.64 2.07 -14.64
CA THR A 301 7.53 0.85 -15.45
C THR A 301 8.78 0.63 -16.32
N GLY A 302 9.27 -0.60 -16.37
CA GLY A 302 10.31 -1.06 -17.31
C GLY A 302 11.75 -0.65 -17.01
N ARG A 303 12.02 0.13 -15.95
CA ARG A 303 13.38 0.63 -15.67
C ARG A 303 14.22 -0.22 -14.72
N ASP A 304 13.59 -0.97 -13.82
CA ASP A 304 14.30 -1.80 -12.85
C ASP A 304 14.57 -3.20 -13.41
N ASP A 305 15.85 -3.49 -13.68
CA ASP A 305 16.37 -4.79 -14.13
C ASP A 305 17.27 -5.47 -13.08
N SER A 306 17.26 -4.96 -11.85
CA SER A 306 18.15 -5.36 -10.75
C SER A 306 17.99 -6.82 -10.34
N LEU A 307 16.85 -7.45 -10.61
CA LEU A 307 16.52 -8.80 -10.16
C LEU A 307 17.51 -9.83 -10.71
N LYS A 308 18.16 -10.61 -9.84
CA LYS A 308 19.09 -11.69 -10.23
C LYS A 308 18.47 -13.06 -9.98
N SER A 309 18.92 -14.07 -10.73
CA SER A 309 18.44 -15.46 -10.59
C SER A 309 18.60 -16.02 -9.17
N PRO A 310 19.75 -15.83 -8.47
CA PRO A 310 19.91 -16.33 -7.10
C PRO A 310 18.84 -15.79 -6.15
N THR A 311 18.48 -14.51 -6.28
CA THR A 311 17.42 -13.90 -5.46
C THR A 311 16.06 -14.57 -5.68
N CYS A 312 15.76 -15.03 -6.89
CA CYS A 312 14.52 -15.77 -7.17
C CYS A 312 14.54 -17.16 -6.52
N VAL A 313 15.68 -17.83 -6.55
CA VAL A 313 15.88 -19.14 -5.90
C VAL A 313 15.76 -19.01 -4.39
N ASP A 314 16.41 -18.02 -3.78
CA ASP A 314 16.33 -17.75 -2.35
C ASP A 314 14.89 -17.46 -1.90
N LEU A 315 14.15 -16.67 -2.69
CA LEU A 315 12.75 -16.38 -2.41
C LEU A 315 11.88 -17.65 -2.46
N VAL A 316 12.08 -18.51 -3.46
CA VAL A 316 11.36 -19.78 -3.57
C VAL A 316 11.64 -20.70 -2.39
N ASN A 317 12.91 -20.81 -1.99
CA ASN A 317 13.33 -21.71 -0.91
C ASN A 317 12.87 -21.21 0.46
N ASN A 318 12.91 -19.91 0.69
CA ASN A 318 12.65 -19.33 2.01
C ASN A 318 11.19 -18.87 2.22
N CYS A 319 10.39 -18.76 1.16
CA CYS A 319 8.97 -18.37 1.23
C CYS A 319 8.04 -19.42 0.55
N PRO A 320 7.96 -20.66 1.08
CA PRO A 320 7.26 -21.77 0.42
C PRO A 320 5.73 -21.63 0.40
N ASN A 321 5.17 -20.68 1.16
CA ASN A 321 3.72 -20.49 1.30
C ASN A 321 3.12 -19.49 0.31
N ILE A 322 3.94 -18.87 -0.55
CA ILE A 322 3.44 -17.92 -1.55
C ILE A 322 2.43 -18.61 -2.47
N SER A 323 1.20 -18.08 -2.43
CA SER A 323 0.07 -18.50 -3.24
C SER A 323 -0.35 -17.43 -4.26
N SER A 324 -0.01 -16.16 -3.99
CA SER A 324 -0.26 -15.03 -4.87
C SER A 324 1.00 -14.20 -5.05
N LEU A 325 1.49 -14.11 -6.27
CA LEU A 325 2.64 -13.30 -6.65
C LEU A 325 2.24 -12.29 -7.73
N SER A 326 2.54 -11.01 -7.51
CA SER A 326 2.36 -9.97 -8.50
C SER A 326 3.61 -9.10 -8.55
N LEU A 327 4.27 -9.07 -9.70
CA LEU A 327 5.44 -8.24 -9.97
C LEU A 327 5.16 -7.43 -11.24
N ARG A 328 4.54 -6.25 -11.06
CA ARG A 328 4.09 -5.40 -12.17
C ARG A 328 5.07 -4.30 -12.49
N GLY A 329 5.26 -4.04 -13.79
CA GLY A 329 6.08 -2.92 -14.27
C GLY A 329 7.59 -3.11 -14.11
N PHE A 330 8.08 -4.35 -13.95
CA PHE A 330 9.50 -4.66 -13.81
C PHE A 330 10.10 -5.27 -15.09
N LYS A 331 11.42 -5.15 -15.28
CA LYS A 331 12.11 -5.81 -16.39
C LYS A 331 12.41 -7.27 -16.05
N LEU A 332 11.38 -8.11 -16.18
CA LEU A 332 11.45 -9.55 -15.87
C LEU A 332 11.78 -10.37 -17.12
N GLN A 333 12.82 -11.18 -17.05
CA GLN A 333 13.20 -12.13 -18.10
C GLN A 333 12.55 -13.50 -17.84
N ASP A 334 12.22 -14.22 -18.91
CA ASP A 334 11.51 -15.50 -18.86
C ASP A 334 12.12 -16.54 -17.91
N TYR A 335 13.45 -16.69 -17.88
CA TYR A 335 14.07 -17.67 -16.99
C TYR A 335 13.87 -17.32 -15.50
N LYS A 336 13.80 -16.04 -15.13
CA LYS A 336 13.52 -15.60 -13.75
C LYS A 336 12.07 -15.92 -13.38
N VAL A 337 11.15 -15.61 -14.28
CA VAL A 337 9.72 -15.92 -14.12
C VAL A 337 9.52 -17.44 -14.01
N ARG A 338 10.24 -18.23 -14.83
CA ARG A 338 10.22 -19.70 -14.77
C ARG A 338 10.67 -20.22 -13.41
N ILE A 339 11.75 -19.68 -12.83
CA ILE A 339 12.22 -20.06 -11.48
C ILE A 339 11.12 -19.82 -10.46
N LEU A 340 10.46 -18.65 -10.49
CA LEU A 340 9.41 -18.29 -9.54
C LEU A 340 8.17 -19.19 -9.70
N VAL A 341 7.62 -19.27 -10.92
CA VAL A 341 6.37 -20.01 -11.20
C VAL A 341 6.52 -21.51 -10.99
N LYS A 342 7.66 -22.10 -11.39
CA LYS A 342 7.93 -23.52 -11.19
C LYS A 342 8.35 -23.81 -9.73
N GLY A 343 9.03 -22.88 -9.08
CA GLY A 343 9.55 -23.04 -7.74
C GLY A 343 8.48 -23.02 -6.65
N PHE A 344 7.49 -22.13 -6.74
CA PHE A 344 6.43 -22.02 -5.75
C PHE A 344 5.39 -23.14 -5.90
N ARG A 345 5.38 -24.09 -4.95
CA ARG A 345 4.48 -25.25 -4.98
C ARG A 345 3.01 -24.93 -4.74
N LYS A 346 2.70 -23.77 -4.13
CA LYS A 346 1.34 -23.35 -3.77
C LYS A 346 0.82 -22.19 -4.63
N LEU A 347 1.56 -21.79 -5.66
CA LEU A 347 1.22 -20.63 -6.48
C LEU A 347 -0.06 -20.86 -7.27
N LYS A 348 -1.05 -20.00 -7.01
CA LYS A 348 -2.36 -19.99 -7.67
C LYS A 348 -2.58 -18.74 -8.51
N TYR A 349 -2.01 -17.62 -8.09
CA TYR A 349 -2.16 -16.34 -8.76
C TYR A 349 -0.79 -15.80 -9.14
N ALA A 350 -0.60 -15.53 -10.44
CA ALA A 350 0.60 -14.90 -10.97
C ALA A 350 0.23 -13.72 -11.86
N ASP A 351 0.84 -12.58 -11.60
CA ASP A 351 0.61 -11.35 -12.36
C ASP A 351 1.91 -10.64 -12.65
N PHE A 352 2.24 -10.54 -13.92
CA PHE A 352 3.45 -9.90 -14.41
C PHE A 352 3.14 -8.77 -15.38
N SER A 353 1.95 -8.16 -15.23
CA SER A 353 1.48 -7.08 -16.11
C SER A 353 2.53 -5.98 -16.26
N THR A 354 2.56 -5.35 -17.44
CA THR A 354 3.47 -4.26 -17.81
C THR A 354 4.96 -4.60 -17.69
N SER A 355 5.31 -5.89 -17.64
CA SER A 355 6.71 -6.33 -17.67
C SER A 355 7.26 -6.32 -19.09
N TYR A 356 8.37 -5.61 -19.29
CA TYR A 356 8.88 -5.31 -20.63
C TYR A 356 9.59 -6.49 -21.29
N SER A 357 10.26 -7.36 -20.52
CA SER A 357 11.16 -8.40 -21.07
C SER A 357 10.60 -9.82 -21.08
N ILE A 358 9.31 -10.00 -20.80
CA ILE A 358 8.66 -11.31 -20.83
C ILE A 358 8.30 -11.62 -22.28
N SER A 359 8.95 -12.64 -22.85
CA SER A 359 8.67 -13.11 -24.22
C SER A 359 7.58 -14.17 -24.30
N GLY A 360 7.30 -14.86 -23.19
CA GLY A 360 6.38 -15.99 -23.13
C GLY A 360 7.07 -17.35 -23.23
N THR A 361 8.38 -17.39 -23.51
CA THR A 361 9.16 -18.64 -23.53
C THR A 361 9.18 -19.35 -22.18
N PHE A 362 8.94 -18.64 -21.08
CA PHE A 362 8.78 -19.26 -19.76
C PHE A 362 7.57 -20.19 -19.68
N LEU A 363 6.54 -20.00 -20.52
CA LEU A 363 5.31 -20.80 -20.53
C LEU A 363 5.52 -22.21 -21.06
N ARG A 364 6.56 -22.43 -21.86
CA ARG A 364 6.91 -23.75 -22.39
C ARG A 364 7.18 -24.74 -21.25
N ASN A 365 6.60 -25.94 -21.31
CA ASN A 365 6.83 -27.03 -20.35
C ASN A 365 6.52 -26.68 -18.88
N LEU A 366 5.65 -25.70 -18.63
CA LEU A 366 5.16 -25.42 -17.27
C LEU A 366 4.02 -26.38 -16.87
N GLY A 367 3.25 -26.91 -17.82
CA GLY A 367 2.14 -27.84 -17.52
C GLY A 367 2.55 -29.30 -17.33
N SER A 368 3.75 -29.69 -17.79
CA SER A 368 4.15 -31.09 -17.93
C SER A 368 4.98 -31.66 -16.76
N GLY A 369 5.27 -30.90 -15.69
CA GLY A 369 5.99 -31.45 -14.53
C GLY A 369 6.19 -30.52 -13.33
N PHE A 370 6.03 -31.09 -12.12
CA PHE A 370 6.37 -30.63 -10.74
C PHE A 370 6.20 -29.15 -10.31
N GLY A 371 5.72 -28.23 -11.15
CA GLY A 371 5.49 -26.82 -10.79
C GLY A 371 4.55 -26.13 -11.79
N GLY A 372 3.80 -25.12 -11.37
CA GLY A 372 2.83 -24.41 -12.23
C GLY A 372 1.44 -25.07 -12.40
N ASN A 373 1.28 -26.33 -11.97
CA ASN A 373 0.00 -27.05 -12.13
C ASN A 373 -1.17 -26.44 -11.36
N LEU A 374 -0.93 -25.83 -10.19
CA LEU A 374 -1.98 -25.23 -9.36
C LEU A 374 -2.35 -23.80 -9.79
N LEU A 375 -1.77 -23.29 -10.89
CA LEU A 375 -2.02 -21.93 -11.34
C LEU A 375 -3.47 -21.77 -11.78
N GLU A 376 -4.19 -20.90 -11.09
CA GLU A 376 -5.61 -20.59 -11.34
C GLU A 376 -5.75 -19.27 -12.14
N VAL A 377 -4.83 -18.32 -11.93
CA VAL A 377 -4.85 -17.00 -12.55
C VAL A 377 -3.47 -16.64 -13.07
N LEU A 378 -3.40 -16.27 -14.35
CA LEU A 378 -2.20 -15.74 -15.00
C LEU A 378 -2.52 -14.44 -15.74
N ILE A 379 -1.80 -13.37 -15.39
CA ILE A 379 -1.98 -12.05 -16.01
C ILE A 379 -0.65 -11.59 -16.61
N LEU A 380 -0.65 -11.39 -17.93
CA LEU A 380 0.46 -10.94 -18.77
C LEU A 380 0.05 -9.69 -19.57
N ARG A 381 -0.84 -8.87 -19.00
CA ARG A 381 -1.38 -7.68 -19.65
C ARG A 381 -0.27 -6.67 -19.96
N ASP A 382 -0.30 -6.10 -21.16
CA ASP A 382 0.63 -5.07 -21.63
C ASP A 382 2.11 -5.47 -21.47
N CYS A 383 2.42 -6.77 -21.62
CA CYS A 383 3.81 -7.26 -21.68
C CYS A 383 4.43 -6.98 -23.05
N MET A 384 5.30 -5.97 -23.13
CA MET A 384 5.82 -5.42 -24.39
C MET A 384 6.48 -6.45 -25.32
N HIS A 385 7.20 -7.44 -24.79
CA HIS A 385 7.91 -8.45 -25.59
C HIS A 385 7.14 -9.77 -25.75
N LEU A 386 5.90 -9.87 -25.25
CA LEU A 386 5.13 -11.10 -25.28
C LEU A 386 4.86 -11.52 -26.73
N LYS A 387 5.39 -12.68 -27.13
CA LYS A 387 5.35 -13.15 -28.52
C LYS A 387 4.05 -13.87 -28.83
N GLU A 388 3.47 -13.59 -30.00
CA GLU A 388 2.26 -14.26 -30.49
C GLU A 388 2.42 -15.79 -30.54
N VAL A 389 3.55 -16.26 -31.09
CA VAL A 389 3.82 -17.69 -31.25
C VAL A 389 3.89 -18.42 -29.90
N GLU A 390 4.41 -17.76 -28.86
CA GLU A 390 4.49 -18.36 -27.51
C GLU A 390 3.11 -18.44 -26.85
N VAL A 391 2.27 -17.43 -27.06
CA VAL A 391 0.87 -17.44 -26.62
C VAL A 391 0.08 -18.55 -27.33
N ALA A 392 0.23 -18.70 -28.64
CA ALA A 392 -0.43 -19.76 -29.41
C ALA A 392 0.00 -21.17 -28.96
N ARG A 393 1.31 -21.37 -28.71
CA ARG A 393 1.85 -22.62 -28.15
C ARG A 393 1.29 -22.90 -26.76
N PHE A 394 1.22 -21.89 -25.90
CA PHE A 394 0.67 -22.03 -24.56
C PHE A 394 -0.80 -22.45 -24.58
N LEU A 395 -1.63 -21.81 -25.41
CA LEU A 395 -3.05 -22.20 -25.53
C LEU A 395 -3.25 -23.59 -26.14
N THR A 396 -2.39 -23.99 -27.08
CA THR A 396 -2.37 -25.37 -27.59
C THR A 396 -2.08 -26.38 -26.46
N ALA A 397 -1.17 -26.07 -25.53
CA ALA A 397 -0.92 -26.91 -24.35
C ALA A 397 -2.14 -26.94 -23.40
N VAL A 398 -2.81 -25.79 -23.19
CA VAL A 398 -4.06 -25.71 -22.41
C VAL A 398 -5.17 -26.59 -23.02
N LEU A 399 -5.27 -26.65 -24.35
CA LEU A 399 -6.18 -27.55 -25.08
C LEU A 399 -5.77 -29.02 -24.93
N ALA A 400 -4.48 -29.32 -24.92
CA ALA A 400 -3.95 -30.67 -24.70
C ALA A 400 -4.16 -31.21 -23.26
N GLY A 401 -4.64 -30.36 -22.34
CA GLY A 401 -5.01 -30.76 -20.97
C GLY A 401 -4.03 -30.28 -19.89
N ASP A 402 -3.02 -29.50 -20.25
CA ASP A 402 -2.16 -28.81 -19.29
C ASP A 402 -2.93 -27.69 -18.56
N PHE A 403 -2.42 -27.25 -17.41
CA PHE A 403 -3.03 -26.17 -16.61
C PHE A 403 -4.51 -26.43 -16.25
N LYS A 404 -4.78 -27.59 -15.67
CA LYS A 404 -6.15 -28.04 -15.33
C LYS A 404 -6.90 -27.09 -14.39
N PHE A 405 -6.17 -26.34 -13.57
CA PHE A 405 -6.73 -25.40 -12.60
C PHE A 405 -6.85 -23.96 -13.12
N LEU A 406 -6.31 -23.65 -14.31
CA LEU A 406 -6.39 -22.30 -14.88
C LEU A 406 -7.86 -21.91 -15.11
N ARG A 407 -8.23 -20.75 -14.60
CA ARG A 407 -9.57 -20.14 -14.68
C ARG A 407 -9.55 -18.75 -15.25
N TYR A 408 -8.45 -18.03 -15.15
CA TYR A 408 -8.32 -16.68 -15.68
C TYR A 408 -6.97 -16.50 -16.37
N LEU A 409 -7.03 -16.12 -17.64
CA LEU A 409 -5.86 -15.75 -18.43
C LEU A 409 -6.11 -14.39 -19.06
N ASP A 410 -5.17 -13.47 -18.87
CA ASP A 410 -5.19 -12.16 -19.50
C ASP A 410 -3.88 -11.91 -20.23
N ILE A 411 -3.97 -11.83 -21.56
CA ILE A 411 -2.88 -11.58 -22.51
C ILE A 411 -3.14 -10.30 -23.31
N SER A 412 -4.06 -9.46 -22.85
CA SER A 412 -4.43 -8.21 -23.51
C SER A 412 -3.21 -7.30 -23.63
N ASN A 413 -3.02 -6.69 -24.80
CA ASN A 413 -1.86 -5.83 -25.04
C ASN A 413 -2.23 -4.67 -25.94
N ARG A 414 -2.10 -3.44 -25.42
CA ARG A 414 -2.43 -2.20 -26.14
C ARG A 414 -1.52 -1.90 -27.33
N GLU A 415 -0.35 -2.52 -27.41
CA GLU A 415 0.56 -2.35 -28.56
C GLU A 415 0.55 -3.59 -29.48
N GLY A 416 -0.35 -4.55 -29.25
CA GLY A 416 -0.31 -5.85 -29.91
C GLY A 416 0.80 -6.77 -29.38
N LEU A 417 0.84 -8.00 -29.88
CA LEU A 417 1.86 -8.98 -29.50
C LEU A 417 3.11 -8.84 -30.38
N ALA A 418 4.27 -9.21 -29.85
CA ALA A 418 5.52 -9.20 -30.62
C ALA A 418 5.56 -10.33 -31.66
N SER A 419 6.06 -10.04 -32.86
CA SER A 419 6.39 -11.05 -33.88
C SER A 419 7.59 -11.91 -33.46
N GLU A 420 7.81 -13.03 -34.13
CA GLU A 420 8.87 -13.99 -33.79
C GLU A 420 10.27 -13.41 -34.04
N GLY A 421 10.46 -12.73 -35.18
CA GLY A 421 11.74 -12.23 -35.67
C GLY A 421 12.09 -10.79 -35.27
N ASP A 422 11.08 -9.94 -35.02
CA ASP A 422 11.28 -8.55 -34.63
C ASP A 422 10.22 -8.12 -33.60
N TRP A 423 10.68 -7.56 -32.48
CA TRP A 423 9.79 -7.08 -31.42
C TRP A 423 9.12 -5.74 -31.77
N TYR A 424 9.70 -4.96 -32.70
CA TYR A 424 9.05 -3.77 -33.26
C TYR A 424 7.88 -4.13 -34.17
N GLN A 425 7.92 -5.30 -34.79
CA GLN A 425 6.80 -5.79 -35.58
C GLN A 425 5.71 -6.31 -34.66
N ARG A 426 4.58 -5.59 -34.64
CA ARG A 426 3.43 -5.86 -33.80
C ARG A 426 2.36 -6.64 -34.54
N SER A 427 1.80 -7.64 -33.86
CA SER A 427 0.73 -8.50 -34.34
C SER A 427 -0.54 -8.15 -33.59
N TYR A 428 -1.51 -7.62 -34.33
CA TYR A 428 -2.79 -7.15 -33.82
C TYR A 428 -3.91 -8.18 -34.04
N ASN A 429 -3.69 -9.13 -34.95
CA ASN A 429 -4.65 -10.14 -35.32
C ASN A 429 -4.39 -11.44 -34.55
N SER A 430 -5.41 -11.99 -33.90
CA SER A 430 -5.32 -13.21 -33.09
C SER A 430 -5.57 -14.48 -33.90
N SER A 431 -5.52 -14.42 -35.23
CA SER A 431 -5.89 -15.52 -36.13
C SER A 431 -5.09 -16.82 -35.92
N ILE A 432 -3.85 -16.74 -35.42
CA ILE A 432 -3.00 -17.91 -35.13
C ILE A 432 -3.29 -18.45 -33.71
N ILE A 433 -3.87 -17.64 -32.84
CA ILE A 433 -4.15 -17.96 -31.45
C ILE A 433 -5.51 -18.70 -31.37
N PRO A 434 -5.58 -19.92 -30.83
CA PRO A 434 -6.81 -20.72 -30.81
C PRO A 434 -7.83 -20.28 -29.74
N LEU A 435 -8.11 -18.97 -29.62
CA LEU A 435 -8.97 -18.38 -28.58
C LEU A 435 -10.36 -19.01 -28.53
N LYS A 436 -11.03 -19.13 -29.70
CA LYS A 436 -12.39 -19.69 -29.80
C LYS A 436 -12.43 -21.16 -29.40
N GLN A 437 -11.47 -21.96 -29.88
CA GLN A 437 -11.37 -23.37 -29.56
C GLN A 437 -11.14 -23.60 -28.06
N VAL A 438 -10.30 -22.77 -27.42
CA VAL A 438 -10.10 -22.84 -25.96
C VAL A 438 -11.39 -22.57 -25.20
N LEU A 439 -12.17 -21.57 -25.59
CA LEU A 439 -13.44 -21.24 -24.94
C LEU A 439 -14.51 -22.32 -25.16
N GLU A 440 -14.51 -22.99 -26.32
CA GLU A 440 -15.39 -24.12 -26.61
C GLU A 440 -15.03 -25.38 -25.80
N VAL A 441 -13.74 -25.73 -25.74
CA VAL A 441 -13.24 -26.92 -25.04
C VAL A 441 -13.20 -26.71 -23.51
N ARG A 442 -12.93 -25.48 -23.05
CA ARG A 442 -12.81 -25.11 -21.63
C ARG A 442 -13.66 -23.88 -21.30
N PRO A 443 -15.00 -24.03 -21.21
CA PRO A 443 -15.91 -22.90 -20.95
C PRO A 443 -15.74 -22.27 -19.56
N ASN A 444 -15.07 -22.96 -18.63
CA ASN A 444 -14.79 -22.46 -17.29
C ASN A 444 -13.60 -21.49 -17.22
N ILE A 445 -12.89 -21.26 -18.35
CA ILE A 445 -11.78 -20.31 -18.44
C ILE A 445 -12.31 -18.94 -18.90
N CYS A 446 -12.00 -17.91 -18.13
CA CYS A 446 -12.08 -16.52 -18.56
C CYS A 446 -10.78 -16.15 -19.29
N LEU A 447 -10.90 -15.81 -20.58
CA LEU A 447 -9.78 -15.48 -21.45
C LEU A 447 -9.94 -14.04 -21.95
N LEU A 448 -9.03 -13.15 -21.57
CA LEU A 448 -8.95 -11.78 -22.05
C LEU A 448 -7.77 -11.62 -23.00
N ALA A 449 -8.07 -11.20 -24.22
CA ALA A 449 -7.11 -11.00 -25.30
C ALA A 449 -7.52 -9.78 -26.12
N GLU A 450 -7.56 -8.61 -25.47
CA GLU A 450 -7.90 -7.35 -26.11
C GLU A 450 -6.65 -6.79 -26.82
N PHE A 451 -6.74 -6.65 -28.14
CA PHE A 451 -5.71 -6.06 -28.99
C PHE A 451 -6.31 -4.89 -29.80
N PRO A 452 -5.53 -3.85 -30.14
CA PRO A 452 -5.98 -2.80 -31.04
C PRO A 452 -6.43 -3.36 -32.39
N SER A 453 -7.44 -2.74 -33.01
CA SER A 453 -7.72 -2.95 -34.43
C SER A 453 -6.54 -2.43 -35.28
N GLU A 454 -6.16 -3.21 -36.29
CA GLU A 454 -5.11 -2.87 -37.24
C GLU A 454 -5.36 -1.48 -37.83
N GLY A 455 -4.43 -0.53 -37.61
CA GLY A 455 -4.55 0.87 -38.05
C GLY A 455 -5.05 1.88 -36.99
N CYS A 456 -5.35 1.48 -35.75
CA CYS A 456 -5.68 2.41 -34.65
C CYS A 456 -4.43 2.98 -33.93
N TYR A 457 -3.44 3.47 -34.68
CA TYR A 457 -2.39 4.29 -34.08
C TYR A 457 -2.92 5.71 -33.89
N ILE A 458 -2.80 6.23 -32.67
CA ILE A 458 -2.64 7.66 -32.49
C ILE A 458 -1.19 7.92 -32.89
N ASP A 459 -0.98 8.49 -34.08
CA ASP A 459 0.33 9.00 -34.49
C ASP A 459 0.80 10.00 -33.43
N ILE A 460 1.80 9.59 -32.65
CA ILE A 460 2.48 10.49 -31.70
C ILE A 460 3.22 11.60 -32.47
N ASP A 461 3.49 11.39 -33.76
CA ASP A 461 4.19 12.34 -34.62
C ASP A 461 3.32 13.49 -35.15
N HIS A 462 1.98 13.39 -35.09
CA HIS A 462 1.09 14.47 -35.54
C HIS A 462 0.64 15.45 -34.45
N MET A 463 1.00 15.21 -33.18
CA MET A 463 0.67 16.14 -32.08
C MET A 463 1.69 17.27 -31.91
N PHE A 464 2.79 17.26 -32.66
CA PHE A 464 3.86 18.26 -32.57
C PHE A 464 3.82 19.36 -33.64
N ASP A 465 2.92 19.29 -34.63
CA ASP A 465 2.89 20.25 -35.76
C ASP A 465 1.52 20.89 -36.04
N SER A 466 0.51 20.72 -35.17
CA SER A 466 -0.79 21.36 -35.33
C SER A 466 -1.09 22.40 -34.25
N ASP A 467 -0.18 23.36 -34.11
CA ASP A 467 -0.42 24.60 -33.34
C ASP A 467 0.01 25.84 -34.13
N VAL A 468 -0.29 25.89 -35.44
CA VAL A 468 -0.31 27.16 -36.18
C VAL A 468 -1.38 27.14 -37.27
N ASN A 469 -2.48 27.86 -37.03
CA ASN A 469 -3.50 28.32 -38.00
C ASN A 469 -4.35 27.27 -38.73
N SER A 470 -5.65 27.18 -38.39
CA SER A 470 -6.71 27.77 -39.25
C SER A 470 -8.13 27.52 -38.71
N GLU A 471 -8.94 28.56 -38.82
CA GLU A 471 -10.37 28.61 -38.54
C GLU A 471 -11.19 27.83 -39.59
N ILE A 472 -12.32 27.25 -39.13
CA ILE A 472 -13.62 27.15 -39.84
C ILE A 472 -13.65 26.47 -41.24
N SER A 473 -14.19 25.23 -41.30
CA SER A 473 -15.37 24.81 -42.11
C SER A 473 -15.36 23.31 -42.47
N LEU A 474 -16.49 22.62 -42.24
CA LEU A 474 -16.87 21.31 -42.81
C LEU A 474 -17.40 21.48 -44.27
N PRO A 475 -17.92 20.43 -44.94
CA PRO A 475 -17.22 19.33 -45.62
C PRO A 475 -17.63 19.24 -47.12
N SER A 476 -16.84 18.61 -47.99
CA SER A 476 -17.36 18.18 -49.30
C SER A 476 -16.62 16.99 -49.90
N GLN A 477 -17.43 16.06 -50.40
CA GLN A 477 -17.06 14.82 -51.06
C GLN A 477 -16.58 15.00 -52.51
N LEU A 478 -15.99 13.90 -53.02
CA LEU A 478 -16.08 13.28 -54.36
C LEU A 478 -14.77 13.06 -55.15
N SER A 479 -14.64 11.79 -55.57
CA SER A 479 -14.15 11.24 -56.85
C SER A 479 -12.66 11.26 -57.24
N SER A 480 -12.10 10.04 -57.27
CA SER A 480 -11.35 9.36 -58.35
C SER A 480 -10.65 10.18 -59.45
N HIS A 481 -9.37 9.88 -59.71
CA HIS A 481 -8.88 9.17 -60.92
C HIS A 481 -7.33 9.12 -60.95
N THR A 482 -6.84 8.27 -61.85
CA THR A 482 -5.56 7.60 -61.97
C THR A 482 -4.43 8.38 -62.67
N SER A 483 -3.23 7.78 -62.59
CA SER A 483 -2.11 7.69 -63.57
C SER A 483 -0.98 8.73 -63.61
N ASP A 484 0.22 8.18 -63.36
CA ASP A 484 1.51 8.27 -64.05
C ASP A 484 2.35 9.56 -64.12
N GLY A 485 3.58 9.43 -63.61
CA GLY A 485 4.79 9.62 -64.41
C GLY A 485 5.51 10.96 -64.26
N SER A 486 6.65 10.96 -63.55
CA SER A 486 7.95 11.29 -64.14
C SER A 486 9.05 11.38 -63.07
N LEU A 487 10.17 10.75 -63.41
CA LEU A 487 11.47 10.92 -62.77
C LEU A 487 11.98 12.36 -62.94
N LEU A 488 12.53 12.95 -61.88
CA LEU A 488 13.76 13.74 -61.98
C LEU A 488 14.65 13.50 -60.76
N MET A 489 15.93 13.39 -61.11
CA MET A 489 17.08 12.94 -60.34
C MET A 489 17.83 14.15 -59.76
N SER A 490 18.66 13.85 -58.74
CA SER A 490 19.90 14.56 -58.36
C SER A 490 19.74 15.73 -57.37
N SER A 491 20.56 15.87 -56.32
CA SER A 491 21.76 15.15 -55.90
C SER A 491 22.34 15.78 -54.61
N SER A 492 23.17 15.01 -53.90
CA SER A 492 24.32 15.44 -53.05
C SER A 492 23.98 16.04 -51.67
N GLU A 493 24.68 15.76 -50.57
CA GLU A 493 26.00 15.14 -50.29
C GLU A 493 26.03 14.75 -48.79
N SER A 494 26.49 13.55 -48.41
CA SER A 494 27.76 13.27 -47.68
C SER A 494 27.87 13.95 -46.29
N SER A 495 28.21 13.31 -45.16
CA SER A 495 29.41 12.49 -44.90
C SER A 495 29.46 12.01 -43.43
N TYR A 496 29.86 10.76 -43.24
CA TYR A 496 30.76 10.17 -42.22
C TYR A 496 30.74 10.61 -40.74
N ASN A 497 30.61 9.63 -39.83
CA ASN A 497 31.79 9.12 -39.10
C ASN A 497 31.46 7.82 -38.33
N SER A 498 32.17 6.77 -38.73
CA SER A 498 32.42 5.56 -37.95
C SER A 498 33.90 5.57 -37.61
N ASP A 499 34.23 5.62 -36.32
CA ASP A 499 35.58 5.41 -35.82
C ASP A 499 35.61 4.18 -34.91
N GLN A 500 36.55 3.29 -35.23
CA GLN A 500 37.05 2.20 -34.40
C GLN A 500 38.31 2.63 -33.63
N GLY A 501 38.63 1.86 -32.59
CA GLY A 501 39.95 1.79 -31.92
C GLY A 501 39.89 2.36 -30.51
N SER A 502 40.37 1.74 -29.44
CA SER A 502 41.38 0.71 -29.18
C SER A 502 41.14 0.29 -27.71
N GLY A 503 41.19 -0.96 -27.24
CA GLY A 503 42.20 -1.99 -27.40
C GLY A 503 42.72 -2.38 -26.00
N ASN A 504 42.42 -3.60 -25.54
CA ASN A 504 43.45 -4.55 -25.13
C ASN A 504 42.84 -5.92 -24.87
N GLU A 505 43.28 -6.87 -25.71
CA GLU A 505 43.19 -8.30 -25.47
C GLU A 505 44.48 -8.79 -24.81
N GLU A 506 44.40 -9.92 -24.10
CA GLU A 506 45.36 -11.03 -24.17
C GLU A 506 44.64 -12.27 -23.59
N TYR A 507 44.05 -13.13 -24.41
CA TYR A 507 44.61 -14.32 -25.10
C TYR A 507 45.27 -15.38 -24.20
N GLN A 508 44.65 -16.57 -24.11
CA GLN A 508 45.31 -17.83 -24.50
C GLN A 508 44.32 -18.99 -24.79
N VAL A 509 44.00 -19.12 -26.09
CA VAL A 509 44.10 -20.27 -27.01
C VAL A 509 43.67 -21.70 -26.61
N SER A 510 43.01 -22.32 -27.61
CA SER A 510 42.79 -23.75 -27.96
C SER A 510 41.61 -24.44 -27.29
N GLY A 511 40.71 -25.11 -28.00
CA GLY A 511 40.64 -25.46 -29.42
C GLY A 511 39.29 -26.12 -29.73
N PHE A 512 38.90 -26.06 -30.99
CA PHE A 512 37.71 -26.73 -31.55
C PHE A 512 37.70 -28.23 -31.26
N VAL A 513 36.63 -28.73 -30.65
CA VAL A 513 36.16 -30.11 -30.82
C VAL A 513 34.64 -30.10 -30.89
N ILE A 514 34.12 -30.49 -32.05
CA ILE A 514 32.73 -30.91 -32.26
C ILE A 514 32.58 -32.26 -31.56
N TYR A 515 31.63 -32.39 -30.63
CA TYR A 515 31.07 -33.69 -30.26
C TYR A 515 29.56 -33.58 -30.10
N GLU A 516 28.89 -34.44 -30.84
CA GLU A 516 27.50 -34.81 -30.80
C GLU A 516 27.41 -36.07 -29.90
N GLU A 517 26.59 -36.06 -28.85
CA GLU A 517 25.98 -37.22 -28.15
C GLU A 517 25.24 -36.68 -26.91
N SER A 518 23.93 -36.88 -26.77
CA SER A 518 23.24 -38.08 -26.27
C SER A 518 23.18 -38.15 -24.73
N SER A 519 22.13 -38.80 -24.24
CA SER A 519 21.51 -38.80 -22.91
C SER A 519 22.43 -39.02 -21.70
N ASP A 520 22.02 -38.53 -20.51
CA ASP A 520 21.56 -39.42 -19.43
C ASP A 520 21.02 -38.66 -18.20
N GLU A 521 20.01 -39.31 -17.61
CA GLU A 521 19.34 -38.98 -16.35
C GLU A 521 20.32 -39.01 -15.17
N VAL A 522 20.19 -38.07 -14.22
CA VAL A 522 20.78 -38.25 -12.88
C VAL A 522 19.78 -37.76 -11.82
N ASP A 523 19.31 -38.74 -11.04
CA ASP A 523 18.56 -38.59 -9.80
C ASP A 523 19.26 -37.68 -8.79
N PHE A 524 18.52 -36.75 -8.20
CA PHE A 524 18.97 -36.03 -7.01
C PHE A 524 18.33 -36.63 -5.76
N LEU A 525 19.12 -37.44 -5.05
CA LEU A 525 18.87 -37.84 -3.67
C LEU A 525 19.11 -36.67 -2.71
N VAL A 526 18.25 -36.66 -1.69
CA VAL A 526 18.15 -35.74 -0.56
C VAL A 526 19.35 -35.88 0.39
N VAL A 527 19.88 -34.74 0.85
CA VAL A 527 20.38 -34.57 2.23
C VAL A 527 19.78 -33.27 2.79
#